data_AF-A0A1Q3HK18-F1
#
_entry.id   AF-A0A1Q3HK18-F1
#
_cell.length_a   1.000
_cell.length_b   1.000
_cell.length_c   1.000
_cell.angle_alpha   90.00
_cell.angle_beta   90.00
_cell.angle_gamma   90.00
#
_symmetry.space_group_name_H-M   'P 1'
#
loop_
_entity.id
_entity.type
_entity.pdbx_description
1 polymer ?
#
loop_
_entity_poly.entity_id
_entity_poly.type
_entity_poly.pdbx_seq_one_letter_code
_entity_poly.pdbx_strand_id
1 'polypeptide(L)'
;MNHEEPHEPKRESFQKHEAGLQQIDAQIGQMEAVLQRTSAEDLRLTQEEFELMRRSLDTVRQSLSGLRQSDDDGWEQAQARLEQAWTDFQEHSRKLTGASAG
;
A
#
# COMPACT_ATOMS: atom_id res chain seq x y z
N MET A 1 -7.69 47.19 -5.25
CA MET A 1 -8.30 46.46 -4.13
C MET A 1 -7.72 45.06 -4.18
N ASN A 2 -6.82 44.73 -3.25
CA ASN A 2 -6.44 43.34 -3.01
C ASN A 2 -7.52 42.73 -2.12
N HIS A 3 -8.01 41.55 -2.47
CA HIS A 3 -8.51 40.57 -1.50
C HIS A 3 -8.40 39.18 -2.11
N GLU A 4 -7.71 38.34 -1.36
CA GLU A 4 -7.27 36.99 -1.68
C GLU A 4 -8.41 36.01 -2.01
N GLU A 5 -8.02 34.99 -2.77
CA GLU A 5 -8.80 33.81 -3.16
C GLU A 5 -9.27 32.99 -1.93
N PRO A 6 -10.52 32.50 -1.87
CA PRO A 6 -10.91 31.54 -0.85
C PRO A 6 -10.44 30.13 -1.24
N HIS A 7 -9.17 29.83 -0.95
CA HIS A 7 -8.55 28.51 -1.13
C HIS A 7 -8.91 27.56 0.04
N GLU A 8 -10.20 27.30 0.30
CA GLU A 8 -10.65 26.48 1.44
C GLU A 8 -11.32 25.10 1.17
N PRO A 9 -11.20 24.43 0.00
CA PRO A 9 -11.53 22.99 -0.07
C PRO A 9 -10.35 22.07 0.26
N LYS A 10 -9.12 22.60 0.34
CA LYS A 10 -7.85 21.83 0.29
C LYS A 10 -7.58 20.93 1.51
N ARG A 11 -8.17 21.23 2.67
CA ARG A 11 -7.84 20.54 3.94
C ARG A 11 -8.83 19.45 4.34
N GLU A 12 -10.08 19.51 3.85
CA GLU A 12 -11.11 18.52 4.19
C GLU A 12 -10.96 17.24 3.36
N SER A 13 -10.65 17.36 2.07
CA SER A 13 -10.38 16.21 1.20
C SER A 13 -9.13 15.44 1.68
N PHE A 14 -8.08 16.17 2.05
CA PHE A 14 -6.84 15.59 2.56
C PHE A 14 -7.04 14.82 3.87
N GLN A 15 -7.82 15.37 4.82
CA GLN A 15 -8.12 14.68 6.09
C GLN A 15 -8.96 13.39 5.90
N LYS A 16 -9.92 13.39 4.95
CA LYS A 16 -10.71 12.19 4.64
C LYS A 16 -9.84 11.09 4.05
N HIS A 17 -8.88 11.46 3.21
CA HIS A 17 -7.95 10.49 2.64
C HIS A 17 -6.87 10.04 3.63
N GLU A 18 -6.40 10.92 4.52
CA GLU A 18 -5.36 10.63 5.51
C GLU A 18 -5.71 9.44 6.40
N ALA A 19 -6.96 9.35 6.86
CA ALA A 19 -7.42 8.20 7.65
C ALA A 19 -7.34 6.88 6.88
N GLY A 20 -7.72 6.89 5.59
CA GLY A 20 -7.60 5.73 4.71
C GLY A 20 -6.13 5.34 4.48
N LEU A 21 -5.26 6.34 4.24
CA LEU A 21 -3.83 6.11 4.08
C LEU A 21 -3.18 5.55 5.35
N GLN A 22 -3.54 6.08 6.53
CA GLN A 22 -3.05 5.55 7.81
C GLN A 22 -3.50 4.11 8.04
N GLN A 23 -4.72 3.76 7.66
CA GLN A 23 -5.20 2.38 7.77
C GLN A 23 -4.43 1.43 6.84
N ILE A 24 -4.12 1.86 5.61
CA ILE A 24 -3.32 1.07 4.66
C ILE A 24 -1.88 0.94 5.16
N ASP A 25 -1.28 2.03 5.64
CA ASP A 25 0.06 2.06 6.25
C ASP A 25 0.16 1.10 7.43
N ALA A 26 -0.84 1.10 8.31
CA ALA A 26 -0.90 0.21 9.46
C ALA A 26 -1.01 -1.27 9.05
N GLN A 27 -1.81 -1.57 8.02
CA GLN A 27 -1.92 -2.94 7.48
C GLN A 27 -0.60 -3.41 6.87
N ILE A 28 0.05 -2.57 6.06
CA ILE A 28 1.37 -2.86 5.49
C ILE A 28 2.37 -3.13 6.61
N GLY A 29 2.43 -2.26 7.62
CA GLY A 29 3.34 -2.42 8.75
C GLY A 29 3.11 -3.71 9.56
N GLN A 30 1.84 -4.12 9.74
CA GLN A 30 1.53 -5.41 10.35
C GLN A 30 2.02 -6.57 9.51
N MET A 31 1.82 -6.52 8.19
CA MET A 31 2.24 -7.57 7.27
C MET A 31 3.76 -7.66 7.14
N GLU A 32 4.47 -6.53 7.11
CA GLU A 32 5.93 -6.51 7.16
C GLU A 32 6.44 -7.12 8.46
N ALA A 33 5.82 -6.79 9.60
CA ALA A 33 6.19 -7.39 10.87
C ALA A 33 5.95 -8.90 10.89
N VAL A 34 4.87 -9.40 10.27
CA VAL A 34 4.63 -10.84 10.09
C VAL A 34 5.72 -11.44 9.21
N LEU A 35 5.97 -10.89 8.02
CA LEU A 35 7.01 -11.38 7.12
C LEU A 35 8.42 -11.30 7.73
N GLN A 36 8.70 -10.36 8.63
CA GLN A 36 9.99 -10.30 9.32
C GLN A 36 10.14 -11.33 10.44
N ARG A 37 9.04 -11.68 11.12
CA ARG A 37 9.03 -12.63 12.24
C ARG A 37 8.85 -14.06 11.78
N THR A 38 8.25 -14.24 10.61
CA THR A 38 7.88 -15.53 10.06
C THR A 38 8.87 -15.93 8.96
N SER A 39 9.31 -17.18 8.96
CA SER A 39 10.19 -17.72 7.91
C SER A 39 9.35 -18.27 6.75
N ALA A 40 9.95 -18.39 5.55
CA ALA A 40 9.30 -19.00 4.39
C ALA A 40 8.69 -20.38 4.71
N GLU A 41 9.42 -21.18 5.50
CA GLU A 41 8.99 -22.51 5.96
C GLU A 41 7.71 -22.49 6.81
N ASP A 42 7.56 -21.50 7.69
CA ASP A 42 6.39 -21.36 8.57
C ASP A 42 5.14 -20.96 7.78
N LEU A 43 5.33 -20.19 6.70
CA LEU A 43 4.27 -19.86 5.74
C LEU A 43 4.03 -20.96 4.70
N ARG A 44 4.81 -22.06 4.74
CA ARG A 44 4.82 -23.13 3.71
C ARG A 44 5.03 -22.59 2.29
N LEU A 45 5.94 -21.62 2.19
CA LEU A 45 6.35 -21.00 0.94
C LEU A 45 7.79 -21.35 0.64
N THR A 46 8.13 -21.40 -0.63
CA THR A 46 9.53 -21.41 -1.05
C THR A 46 10.20 -20.07 -0.76
N GLN A 47 11.53 -20.06 -0.74
CA GLN A 47 12.32 -18.84 -0.58
C GLN A 47 11.98 -17.80 -1.65
N GLU A 48 11.74 -18.23 -2.89
CA GLU A 48 11.39 -17.36 -4.02
C GLU A 48 10.02 -16.71 -3.83
N GLU A 49 9.03 -17.49 -3.40
CA GLU A 49 7.67 -17.00 -3.13
C GLU A 49 7.64 -16.03 -1.96
N PHE A 50 8.41 -16.32 -0.91
CA PHE A 50 8.55 -15.43 0.24
C PHE A 50 9.22 -14.10 -0.13
N GLU A 51 10.31 -14.15 -0.91
CA GLU A 51 10.96 -12.94 -1.41
C GLU A 51 10.07 -12.15 -2.37
N LEU A 52 9.26 -12.84 -3.20
CA LEU A 52 8.27 -12.20 -4.07
C LEU A 52 7.23 -11.42 -3.25
N MET A 53 6.64 -12.03 -2.21
CA MET A 53 5.70 -11.32 -1.33
C MET A 53 6.34 -10.11 -0.65
N ARG A 54 7.59 -10.26 -0.19
CA ARG A 54 8.34 -9.18 0.46
C ARG A 54 8.56 -8.00 -0.49
N ARG A 55 8.91 -8.28 -1.75
CA ARG A 55 9.06 -7.25 -2.79
C ARG A 55 7.74 -6.62 -3.21
N SER A 56 6.67 -7.39 -3.35
CA SER A 56 5.34 -6.84 -3.66
C SER A 56 4.87 -5.92 -2.53
N LEU A 57 5.04 -6.32 -1.27
CA LEU A 57 4.67 -5.47 -0.13
C LEU A 57 5.50 -4.18 -0.05
N ASP A 58 6.80 -4.27 -0.33
CA ASP A 58 7.67 -3.08 -0.44
C ASP A 58 7.21 -2.14 -1.57
N THR A 59 6.76 -2.68 -2.71
CA THR A 59 6.22 -1.89 -3.83
C THR A 59 4.94 -1.14 -3.43
N VAL A 60 4.06 -1.77 -2.64
CA VAL A 60 2.87 -1.11 -2.06
C VAL A 60 3.30 0.04 -1.16
N ARG A 61 4.28 -0.19 -0.26
CA ARG A 61 4.79 0.83 0.67
C ARG A 61 5.39 2.03 -0.05
N GLN A 62 6.14 1.79 -1.13
CA GLN A 62 6.69 2.86 -1.97
C GLN A 62 5.58 3.66 -2.65
N SER A 63 4.56 2.96 -3.18
CA SER A 63 3.39 3.61 -3.81
C SER A 63 2.61 4.46 -2.81
N LEU A 64 2.45 3.98 -1.58
CA LEU A 64 1.79 4.72 -0.49
C LEU A 64 2.58 5.97 -0.09
N SER A 65 3.91 5.88 0.01
CA SER A 65 4.75 7.05 0.27
C SER A 65 4.66 8.07 -0.86
N GLY A 66 4.66 7.61 -2.12
CA GLY A 66 4.47 8.46 -3.29
C GLY A 66 3.10 9.16 -3.27
N LEU A 67 2.04 8.46 -2.87
CA LEU A 67 0.71 9.03 -2.70
C LEU A 67 0.67 10.09 -1.59
N ARG A 68 1.28 9.83 -0.43
CA ARG A 68 1.41 10.82 0.67
C ARG A 68 2.16 12.09 0.25
N GLN A 69 3.09 11.97 -0.70
CA GLN A 69 3.90 13.09 -1.20
C GLN A 69 3.31 13.76 -2.45
N SER A 70 2.26 13.19 -3.04
CA SER A 70 1.65 13.73 -4.26
C SER A 70 0.71 14.89 -3.94
N ASP A 71 0.79 15.94 -4.75
CA ASP A 71 -0.19 17.02 -4.78
C ASP A 71 -1.54 16.55 -5.37
N ASP A 72 -2.61 17.32 -5.17
CA ASP A 72 -3.98 17.01 -5.66
C ASP A 72 -4.03 16.55 -7.14
N ASP A 73 -3.25 17.18 -8.03
CA ASP A 73 -3.24 16.90 -9.47
C ASP A 73 -2.66 15.49 -9.79
N GLY A 74 -1.74 15.01 -8.95
CA GLY A 74 -1.12 13.69 -9.05
C GLY A 74 -1.78 12.64 -8.16
N TRP A 75 -2.70 13.05 -7.28
CA TRP A 75 -3.28 12.19 -6.25
C TRP A 75 -4.04 11.00 -6.83
N GLU A 76 -4.97 11.24 -7.76
CA GLU A 76 -5.77 10.17 -8.36
C GLU A 76 -4.88 9.13 -9.05
N GLN A 77 -3.83 9.59 -9.75
CA GLN A 77 -2.90 8.70 -10.41
C GLN A 77 -2.05 7.90 -9.41
N ALA A 78 -1.58 8.53 -8.34
CA ALA A 78 -0.83 7.85 -7.28
C ALA A 78 -1.72 6.87 -6.50
N GLN A 79 -3.00 7.19 -6.31
CA GLN A 79 -3.97 6.32 -5.66
C GLN A 79 -4.22 5.08 -6.53
N ALA A 80 -4.46 5.26 -7.83
CA ALA A 80 -4.60 4.15 -8.76
C ALA A 80 -3.37 3.24 -8.76
N ARG A 81 -2.15 3.80 -8.67
CA ARG A 81 -0.91 3.01 -8.55
C ARG A 81 -0.85 2.22 -7.25
N LEU A 82 -1.22 2.83 -6.12
CA LEU A 82 -1.32 2.12 -4.83
C LEU A 82 -2.33 0.98 -4.90
N GLU A 83 -3.52 1.22 -5.44
CA GLU A 83 -4.58 0.22 -5.57
C GLU A 83 -4.15 -0.94 -6.47
N GLN A 84 -3.46 -0.65 -7.58
CA GLN A 84 -2.89 -1.67 -8.46
C GLN A 84 -1.82 -2.50 -7.73
N ALA A 85 -0.86 -1.85 -7.05
CA ALA A 85 0.17 -2.55 -6.29
C ALA A 85 -0.43 -3.42 -5.17
N TRP A 86 -1.48 -2.93 -4.50
CA TRP A 86 -2.18 -3.67 -3.45
C TRP A 86 -2.92 -4.88 -4.02
N THR A 87 -3.58 -4.73 -5.16
CA THR A 87 -4.26 -5.83 -5.87
C THR A 87 -3.26 -6.90 -6.29
N ASP A 88 -2.13 -6.50 -6.90
CA ASP A 88 -1.05 -7.41 -7.28
C ASP A 88 -0.50 -8.19 -6.09
N PHE A 89 -0.24 -7.50 -4.97
CA PHE A 89 0.16 -8.15 -3.73
C PHE A 89 -0.88 -9.18 -3.25
N GLN A 90 -2.17 -8.81 -3.24
CA GLN A 90 -3.24 -9.73 -2.82
C GLN A 90 -3.37 -10.93 -3.76
N GLU A 91 -3.21 -10.72 -5.07
CA GLU A 91 -3.20 -11.80 -6.05
C GLU A 91 -2.01 -12.74 -5.86
N HIS A 92 -0.81 -12.20 -5.64
CA HIS A 92 0.36 -13.00 -5.30
C HIS A 92 0.12 -13.77 -4.00
N SER A 93 -0.29 -13.11 -2.92
CA SER A 93 -0.61 -13.77 -1.64
C SER A 93 -1.67 -14.87 -1.79
N ARG A 94 -2.71 -14.65 -2.60
CA ARG A 94 -3.76 -15.64 -2.87
C ARG A 94 -3.26 -16.82 -3.69
N LYS A 95 -2.45 -16.58 -4.72
CA LYS A 95 -1.84 -17.64 -5.54
C LYS A 95 -0.95 -18.54 -4.66
N LEU A 96 -0.19 -17.94 -3.75
CA LEU A 96 0.71 -18.62 -2.84
C LEU A 96 -0.03 -19.45 -1.78
N THR A 97 -1.06 -18.87 -1.15
CA THR A 97 -1.90 -19.59 -0.17
C THR A 97 -2.80 -20.66 -0.81
N GLY A 98 -3.23 -20.47 -2.06
CA GLY A 98 -3.99 -21.44 -2.84
C GLY A 98 -3.17 -22.59 -3.41
N ALA A 99 -1.89 -22.35 -3.75
CA ALA A 99 -0.98 -23.37 -4.27
C ALA A 99 -0.50 -24.35 -3.19
N SER A 100 -0.43 -23.93 -1.93
CA SER A 100 0.00 -24.77 -0.80
C SER A 100 -1.07 -25.80 -0.32
N ALA A 101 -2.28 -25.79 -0.91
CA ALA A 101 -3.38 -26.69 -0.55
C ALA A 101 -3.56 -27.91 -1.49
N GLY A 102 -2.65 -28.13 -2.44
CA GLY A 102 -2.69 -29.23 -3.42
C GLY A 102 -1.69 -30.35 -3.13
#